data_AF-A0A927X4N2-F1
#
_entry.id   AF-A0A927X4N2-F1
#
_cell.length_a   1.000
_cell.length_b   1.000
_cell.length_c   1.000
_cell.angle_alpha   90.00
_cell.angle_beta   90.00
_cell.angle_gamma   90.00
#
_symmetry.space_group_name_H-M   'P 1'
#
loop_
_entity.id
_entity.type
_entity.pdbx_description
1 polymer ?
#
loop_
_entity_poly.entity_id
_entity_poly.type
_entity_poly.pdbx_seq_one_letter_code
_entity_poly.pdbx_strand_id
1 'polypeptide(L)'
;MNKLIKLILQYKEYKNCNEYSNEVIFEDIYIELEYLIKSYVCKVTINNRDDFNQDLLSILYRVLQVFELKNNIDYEKVNSIKITMIYNIDDIIKIYDNKYFNAFVSKYKLELYEFDFQNLNHIDLLFYEFNLFCNENQFIKYLNVSLKRKVYSFNSQYRKEQLNKPISLNIMINNEIEYIDLINDEIKSFHKFDESLLSKRDKKFLSLFFENDKILKGVEVANKLGVTQQAVSVRLKRIREKYFKMYKQIYDEVEM
;
A
#
# COMPACT_ATOMS: atom_id res chain seq x y z
N MET A 1 -13.62 13.15 -34.82
CA MET A 1 -12.35 12.48 -34.43
C MET A 1 -11.71 13.08 -33.16
N ASN A 2 -11.14 12.20 -32.30
CA ASN A 2 -10.24 12.54 -31.19
C ASN A 2 -10.73 13.60 -30.19
N LYS A 3 -11.97 13.49 -29.69
CA LYS A 3 -12.58 14.51 -28.80
C LYS A 3 -11.79 14.67 -27.49
N LEU A 4 -11.43 13.56 -26.83
CA LEU A 4 -10.76 13.58 -25.54
C LEU A 4 -9.43 14.37 -25.59
N ILE A 5 -8.56 14.06 -26.56
CA ILE A 5 -7.25 14.74 -26.63
C ILE A 5 -7.37 16.22 -27.03
N LYS A 6 -8.43 16.59 -27.78
CA LYS A 6 -8.74 18.00 -28.08
C LYS A 6 -9.17 18.76 -26.83
N LEU A 7 -9.98 18.15 -25.96
CA LEU A 7 -10.31 18.73 -24.66
C LEU A 7 -9.05 18.89 -23.79
N ILE A 8 -8.15 17.90 -23.80
CA ILE A 8 -6.87 17.97 -23.06
C ILE A 8 -5.99 19.12 -23.59
N LEU A 9 -5.95 19.34 -24.90
CA LEU A 9 -5.26 20.48 -25.51
C LEU A 9 -5.84 21.81 -25.01
N GLN A 10 -7.16 21.97 -25.11
CA GLN A 10 -7.87 23.15 -24.62
C GLN A 10 -7.58 23.38 -23.13
N TYR A 11 -7.67 22.34 -22.31
CA TYR A 11 -7.37 22.41 -20.87
C TYR A 11 -5.97 22.97 -20.58
N LYS A 12 -4.98 22.60 -21.39
CA LYS A 12 -3.60 23.09 -21.21
C LYS A 12 -3.40 24.51 -21.71
N GLU A 13 -4.09 24.91 -22.77
CA GLU A 13 -4.05 26.27 -23.31
C GLU A 13 -4.71 27.26 -22.35
N TYR A 14 -5.88 26.91 -21.80
CA TYR A 14 -6.65 27.78 -20.91
C TYR A 14 -6.15 27.82 -19.46
N LYS A 15 -5.20 26.97 -19.09
CA LYS A 15 -4.58 26.93 -17.75
C LYS A 15 -4.11 28.30 -17.26
N ASN A 16 -3.72 29.19 -18.17
CA ASN A 16 -3.15 30.51 -17.85
C ASN A 16 -4.13 31.68 -17.99
N CYS A 17 -5.37 31.46 -18.46
CA CYS A 17 -6.23 32.55 -18.93
C CYS A 17 -7.53 32.74 -18.14
N ASN A 18 -8.14 31.69 -17.59
CA ASN A 18 -9.36 31.82 -16.78
C ASN A 18 -9.61 30.53 -15.96
N GLU A 19 -9.84 30.64 -14.64
CA GLU A 19 -10.05 29.48 -13.77
C GLU A 19 -11.39 28.77 -14.06
N TYR A 20 -12.47 29.54 -14.26
CA TYR A 20 -13.80 28.99 -14.52
C TYR A 20 -13.87 28.13 -15.79
N SER A 21 -13.19 28.52 -16.87
CA SER A 21 -13.15 27.71 -18.10
C SER A 21 -12.39 26.40 -17.91
N ASN A 22 -11.42 26.34 -17.00
CA ASN A 22 -10.67 25.10 -16.76
C ASN A 22 -11.48 24.06 -15.99
N GLU A 23 -12.36 24.50 -15.08
CA GLU A 23 -13.25 23.58 -14.36
C GLU A 23 -14.24 22.91 -15.31
N VAL A 24 -14.86 23.68 -16.20
CA VAL A 24 -15.80 23.17 -17.21
C VAL A 24 -15.11 22.18 -18.15
N ILE A 25 -13.92 22.52 -18.66
CA ILE A 25 -13.17 21.61 -19.54
C ILE A 25 -12.73 20.34 -18.79
N PHE A 26 -12.36 20.46 -17.50
CA PHE A 26 -12.03 19.29 -16.69
C PHE A 26 -13.23 18.37 -16.53
N GLU A 27 -14.42 18.92 -16.30
CA GLU A 27 -15.67 18.16 -16.22
C GLU A 27 -15.95 17.42 -17.54
N ASP A 28 -15.80 18.10 -18.69
CA ASP A 28 -15.94 17.46 -20.00
C ASP A 28 -14.95 16.30 -20.21
N ILE A 29 -13.69 16.47 -19.79
CA ILE A 29 -12.68 15.41 -19.82
C ILE A 29 -13.10 14.25 -18.91
N TYR A 30 -13.61 14.54 -17.72
CA TYR A 30 -14.10 13.52 -16.80
C TYR A 30 -15.27 12.74 -17.40
N ILE A 31 -16.22 13.41 -18.04
CA ILE A 31 -17.36 12.78 -18.71
C ILE A 31 -16.89 11.77 -19.77
N GLU A 32 -15.92 12.16 -20.61
CA GLU A 32 -15.33 11.25 -21.62
C GLU A 32 -14.61 10.03 -21.00
N LEU A 33 -14.12 10.17 -19.76
CA LEU A 33 -13.38 9.13 -19.03
C LEU A 33 -14.22 8.42 -17.97
N GLU A 34 -15.50 8.75 -17.84
CA GLU A 34 -16.33 8.36 -16.70
C GLU A 34 -16.37 6.84 -16.54
N TYR A 35 -16.61 6.12 -17.64
CA TYR A 35 -16.63 4.66 -17.65
C TYR A 35 -15.30 4.05 -17.18
N LEU A 36 -14.18 4.62 -17.65
CA LEU A 36 -12.86 4.17 -17.25
C LEU A 36 -12.67 4.35 -15.73
N ILE A 37 -12.96 5.55 -15.20
CA ILE A 37 -12.77 5.88 -13.79
C ILE A 37 -13.68 5.00 -12.91
N LYS A 38 -14.98 4.92 -13.23
CA LYS A 38 -15.94 4.06 -12.52
C LYS A 38 -15.49 2.60 -12.48
N SER A 39 -14.90 2.08 -13.56
CA SER A 39 -14.37 0.71 -13.59
C SER A 39 -13.25 0.47 -12.55
N TYR A 40 -12.47 1.50 -12.20
CA TYR A 40 -11.46 1.42 -11.14
C TYR A 40 -12.06 1.63 -9.76
N VAL A 41 -13.05 2.52 -9.59
CA VAL A 41 -13.80 2.70 -8.33
C VAL A 41 -14.46 1.38 -7.90
N CYS A 42 -15.00 0.60 -8.84
CA CYS A 42 -15.61 -0.69 -8.53
C CYS A 42 -14.63 -1.74 -7.99
N LYS A 43 -13.31 -1.52 -8.06
CA LYS A 43 -12.27 -2.44 -7.55
C LYS A 43 -11.99 -2.29 -6.06
N VAL A 44 -12.64 -1.34 -5.39
CA VAL A 44 -12.57 -1.15 -3.94
C VAL A 44 -13.92 -1.41 -3.26
N THR A 45 -13.88 -1.64 -1.94
CA THR A 45 -15.07 -1.89 -1.11
C THR A 45 -16.03 -0.71 -1.13
N ILE A 46 -17.33 -0.98 -1.15
CA ILE A 46 -18.41 0.01 -1.33
C ILE A 46 -18.25 1.22 -0.40
N ASN A 47 -17.98 0.98 0.89
CA ASN A 47 -17.87 2.03 1.91
C ASN A 47 -16.75 3.04 1.66
N ASN A 48 -15.79 2.73 0.78
CA ASN A 48 -14.64 3.59 0.50
C ASN A 48 -14.69 4.19 -0.92
N ARG A 49 -15.77 3.94 -1.69
CA ARG A 49 -15.82 4.29 -3.11
C ARG A 49 -15.83 5.80 -3.36
N ASP A 50 -16.50 6.58 -2.52
CA ASP A 50 -16.62 8.02 -2.71
C ASP A 50 -15.27 8.72 -2.49
N ASP A 51 -14.61 8.42 -1.37
CA ASP A 51 -13.25 8.90 -1.08
C ASP A 51 -12.26 8.44 -2.14
N PHE A 52 -12.36 7.17 -2.55
CA PHE A 52 -11.50 6.63 -3.59
C PHE A 52 -11.74 7.29 -4.95
N ASN A 53 -12.97 7.69 -5.27
CA ASN A 53 -13.28 8.41 -6.50
C ASN A 53 -12.60 9.78 -6.52
N GLN A 54 -12.64 10.54 -5.41
CA GLN A 54 -11.92 11.81 -5.28
C GLN A 54 -10.40 11.65 -5.47
N ASP A 55 -9.86 10.57 -4.92
CA ASP A 55 -8.47 10.16 -5.13
C ASP A 55 -8.14 9.90 -6.60
N LEU A 56 -9.03 9.26 -7.36
CA LEU A 56 -8.86 9.02 -8.80
C LEU A 56 -8.98 10.32 -9.61
N LEU A 57 -9.88 11.23 -9.24
CA LEU A 57 -10.00 12.56 -9.86
C LEU A 57 -8.72 13.38 -9.64
N SER A 58 -8.15 13.31 -8.44
CA SER A 58 -6.86 13.95 -8.13
C SER A 58 -5.72 13.38 -8.99
N ILE A 59 -5.75 12.08 -9.29
CA ILE A 59 -4.81 11.46 -10.23
C ILE A 59 -5.03 11.96 -11.66
N LEU A 60 -6.28 12.00 -12.13
CA LEU A 60 -6.60 12.54 -13.45
C LEU A 60 -6.07 13.96 -13.59
N TYR A 61 -6.37 14.83 -12.63
CA TYR A 61 -5.86 16.20 -12.59
C TYR A 61 -4.33 16.22 -12.72
N ARG A 62 -3.60 15.50 -11.86
CA ARG A 62 -2.14 15.45 -11.93
C ARG A 62 -1.62 14.92 -13.27
N VAL A 63 -2.27 13.91 -13.85
CA VAL A 63 -1.90 13.35 -15.15
C VAL A 63 -2.07 14.40 -16.24
N LEU A 64 -3.18 15.17 -16.25
CA LEU A 64 -3.39 16.25 -17.21
C LEU A 64 -2.30 17.32 -17.13
N GLN A 65 -1.84 17.63 -15.92
CA GLN A 65 -0.79 18.62 -15.68
C GLN A 65 0.59 18.18 -16.22
N VAL A 66 0.91 16.89 -16.13
CA VAL A 66 2.27 16.37 -16.42
C VAL A 66 2.37 15.70 -17.79
N PHE A 67 1.26 15.25 -18.37
CA PHE A 67 1.27 14.61 -19.68
C PHE A 67 1.83 15.58 -20.72
N GLU A 68 2.71 15.13 -21.61
CA GLU A 68 3.27 15.95 -22.68
C GLU A 68 2.85 15.37 -24.03
N LEU A 69 2.42 16.25 -24.93
CA LEU A 69 2.06 15.85 -26.28
C LEU A 69 3.32 15.63 -27.11
N LYS A 70 3.34 14.51 -27.83
CA LYS A 70 4.46 14.14 -28.68
C LYS A 70 4.07 14.23 -30.14
N ASN A 71 5.05 14.51 -30.98
CA ASN A 71 4.89 14.36 -32.41
C ASN A 71 5.23 12.93 -32.81
N ASN A 72 4.23 12.20 -33.30
CA ASN A 72 4.36 10.79 -33.68
C ASN A 72 4.33 10.60 -35.21
N ILE A 73 4.42 11.70 -35.97
CA ILE A 73 4.34 11.68 -37.43
C ILE A 73 5.73 11.46 -38.04
N ASP A 74 5.84 10.47 -38.92
CA ASP A 74 6.95 10.34 -39.85
C ASP A 74 6.79 11.31 -41.05
N TYR A 75 7.43 12.47 -40.97
CA TYR A 75 7.32 13.50 -42.01
C TYR A 75 7.94 13.11 -43.35
N GLU A 76 8.94 12.22 -43.38
CA GLU A 76 9.54 11.77 -44.64
C GLU A 76 8.51 10.99 -45.46
N LYS A 77 7.76 10.10 -44.80
CA LYS A 77 6.65 9.37 -45.41
C LYS A 77 5.50 10.29 -45.81
N VAL A 78 5.13 11.25 -44.97
CA VAL A 78 4.08 12.24 -45.31
C VAL A 78 4.47 13.05 -46.54
N ASN A 79 5.70 13.52 -46.62
CA ASN A 79 6.19 14.27 -47.78
C ASN A 79 6.21 13.41 -49.04
N SER A 80 6.57 12.13 -48.92
CA SER A 80 6.51 11.17 -50.03
C SER A 80 5.08 11.05 -50.56
N ILE A 81 4.09 10.86 -49.68
CA ILE A 81 2.66 10.78 -50.04
C ILE A 81 2.20 12.02 -50.79
N LYS A 82 2.57 13.22 -50.30
CA LYS A 82 2.23 14.51 -50.94
C LYS A 82 2.85 14.63 -52.34
N ILE A 83 4.13 14.26 -52.49
CA ILE A 83 4.84 14.33 -53.78
C ILE A 83 4.25 13.35 -54.80
N THR A 84 3.90 12.14 -54.36
CA THR A 84 3.29 11.13 -55.23
C THR A 84 1.84 11.43 -55.62
N MET A 85 1.26 12.53 -55.12
CA MET A 85 -0.11 12.97 -55.42
C MET A 85 -1.14 11.85 -55.27
N ILE A 86 -1.16 11.23 -54.09
CA ILE A 86 -2.05 10.08 -53.84
C ILE A 86 -3.42 10.56 -53.40
N TYR A 87 -4.44 10.08 -54.10
CA TYR A 87 -5.80 10.59 -54.00
C TYR A 87 -6.79 9.65 -53.30
N ASN A 88 -6.32 8.55 -52.69
CA ASN A 88 -7.19 7.66 -51.93
C ASN A 88 -6.52 7.14 -50.66
N ILE A 89 -7.34 6.78 -49.68
CA ILE A 89 -6.87 6.33 -48.36
C ILE A 89 -6.17 4.97 -48.41
N ASP A 90 -6.55 4.07 -49.33
CA ASP A 90 -5.99 2.72 -49.43
C ASP A 90 -4.51 2.75 -49.86
N ASP A 91 -4.13 3.67 -50.73
CA ASP A 91 -2.75 3.86 -51.18
C ASP A 91 -1.93 4.61 -50.12
N ILE A 92 -2.54 5.56 -49.39
CA ILE A 92 -1.92 6.20 -48.22
C ILE A 92 -1.57 5.14 -47.16
N ILE A 93 -2.47 4.20 -46.89
CA ILE A 93 -2.24 3.08 -45.96
C ILE A 93 -1.03 2.25 -46.37
N LYS A 94 -0.92 1.88 -47.65
CA LYS A 94 0.17 1.05 -48.17
C LYS A 94 1.54 1.73 -48.05
N ILE A 95 1.61 3.05 -48.26
CA ILE A 95 2.87 3.78 -48.25
C ILE A 95 3.28 4.18 -46.83
N TYR A 96 2.33 4.64 -46.03
CA TYR A 96 2.63 5.02 -44.66
C TYR A 96 3.05 3.79 -43.82
N ASP A 97 2.43 2.63 -44.11
CA ASP A 97 2.73 1.31 -43.54
C ASP A 97 3.05 1.39 -42.03
N ASN A 98 2.01 1.72 -41.26
CA ASN A 98 2.12 1.88 -39.83
C ASN A 98 0.91 1.23 -39.14
N LYS A 99 1.17 0.32 -38.20
CA LYS A 99 0.13 -0.40 -37.47
C LYS A 99 -0.85 0.55 -36.74
N TYR A 100 -0.36 1.64 -36.16
CA TYR A 100 -1.21 2.62 -35.48
C TYR A 100 -2.03 3.44 -36.47
N PHE A 101 -1.47 3.74 -37.64
CA PHE A 101 -2.21 4.39 -38.71
C PHE A 101 -3.34 3.51 -39.24
N ASN A 102 -3.09 2.21 -39.43
CA ASN A 102 -4.13 1.27 -39.83
C ASN A 102 -5.25 1.16 -38.78
N ALA A 103 -4.90 1.20 -37.49
CA ALA A 103 -5.88 1.25 -36.41
C ALA A 103 -6.69 2.57 -36.40
N PHE A 104 -6.04 3.70 -36.68
CA PHE A 104 -6.68 5.01 -36.83
C PHE A 104 -7.70 4.99 -37.97
N VAL A 105 -7.29 4.53 -39.15
CA VAL A 105 -8.18 4.42 -40.32
C VAL A 105 -9.33 3.46 -40.04
N SER A 106 -9.08 2.34 -39.37
CA SER A 106 -10.13 1.39 -38.99
C SER A 106 -11.16 2.01 -38.03
N LYS A 107 -10.73 2.84 -37.08
CA LYS A 107 -11.61 3.52 -36.11
C LYS A 107 -12.49 4.59 -36.77
N TYR A 108 -11.96 5.35 -37.73
CA TYR A 108 -12.63 6.50 -38.33
C TYR A 108 -13.01 6.29 -39.80
N LYS A 109 -13.16 5.03 -40.22
CA LYS A 109 -13.31 4.63 -41.62
C LYS A 109 -14.36 5.46 -42.37
N LEU A 110 -15.57 5.61 -41.83
CA LEU A 110 -16.65 6.33 -42.53
C LEU A 110 -16.26 7.79 -42.80
N GLU A 111 -15.80 8.50 -41.78
CA GLU A 111 -15.40 9.92 -41.86
C GLU A 111 -14.24 10.12 -42.84
N LEU A 112 -13.30 9.18 -42.92
CA LEU A 112 -12.11 9.30 -43.78
C LEU A 112 -12.37 9.03 -45.26
N TYR A 113 -13.38 8.23 -45.61
CA TYR A 113 -13.73 7.97 -47.02
C TYR A 113 -14.55 9.12 -47.64
N GLU A 114 -15.04 10.06 -46.82
CA GLU A 114 -15.69 11.30 -47.29
C GLU A 114 -14.68 12.42 -47.59
N PHE A 115 -13.40 12.24 -47.27
CA PHE A 115 -12.37 13.25 -47.51
C PHE A 115 -11.92 13.29 -48.97
N ASP A 116 -11.81 14.49 -49.51
CA ASP A 116 -11.17 14.72 -50.81
C ASP A 116 -9.65 14.81 -50.66
N PHE A 117 -8.95 13.70 -50.92
CA PHE A 117 -7.49 13.64 -50.83
C PHE A 117 -6.77 14.34 -52.01
N GLN A 118 -7.48 14.92 -52.98
CA GLN A 118 -6.87 15.81 -53.98
C GLN A 118 -6.42 17.14 -53.38
N ASN A 119 -7.00 17.51 -52.22
CA ASN A 119 -6.61 18.70 -51.49
C ASN A 119 -5.47 18.41 -50.50
N LEU A 120 -4.31 19.02 -50.70
CA LEU A 120 -3.15 18.88 -49.79
C LEU A 120 -3.49 19.27 -48.34
N ASN A 121 -4.40 20.21 -48.13
CA ASN A 121 -4.84 20.60 -46.78
C ASN A 121 -5.57 19.44 -46.06
N HIS A 122 -6.27 18.59 -46.80
CA HIS A 122 -6.93 17.41 -46.23
C HIS A 122 -5.92 16.33 -45.84
N ILE A 123 -4.79 16.22 -46.55
CA ILE A 123 -3.68 15.33 -46.15
C ILE A 123 -3.03 15.83 -44.87
N ASP A 124 -2.80 17.14 -44.74
CA ASP A 124 -2.27 17.73 -43.50
C ASP A 124 -3.23 17.53 -42.32
N LEU A 125 -4.53 17.72 -42.54
CA LEU A 125 -5.56 17.47 -41.54
C LEU A 125 -5.60 15.99 -41.12
N LEU A 126 -5.46 15.06 -42.06
CA LEU A 126 -5.39 13.62 -41.80
C LEU A 126 -4.26 13.28 -40.82
N PHE A 127 -3.05 13.75 -41.11
CA PHE A 127 -1.88 13.44 -40.28
C PHE A 127 -1.90 14.20 -38.95
N TYR A 128 -2.50 15.38 -38.90
CA TYR A 128 -2.80 16.07 -37.65
C TYR A 128 -3.74 15.22 -36.75
N GLU A 129 -4.86 14.75 -37.29
CA GLU A 129 -5.81 13.89 -36.56
C GLU A 129 -5.18 12.54 -36.18
N PHE A 130 -4.32 11.97 -37.03
CA PHE A 130 -3.57 10.77 -36.69
C PHE A 130 -2.61 11.00 -35.51
N ASN A 131 -1.92 12.15 -35.47
CA ASN A 131 -1.05 12.48 -34.35
C ASN A 131 -1.84 12.64 -33.04
N LEU A 132 -3.02 13.28 -33.12
CA LEU A 132 -3.94 13.38 -31.98
C LEU A 132 -4.39 11.99 -31.50
N PHE A 133 -4.74 11.08 -32.41
CA PHE A 133 -5.08 9.70 -32.09
C PHE A 133 -3.96 8.95 -31.35
N CYS A 134 -2.72 9.09 -31.82
CA CYS A 134 -1.55 8.51 -31.14
C CYS A 134 -1.40 9.04 -29.72
N ASN A 135 -1.56 10.35 -29.53
CA ASN A 135 -1.48 10.98 -28.21
C ASN A 135 -2.65 10.56 -27.29
N GLU A 136 -3.86 10.42 -27.80
CA GLU A 136 -5.03 9.92 -27.04
C GLU A 136 -4.75 8.51 -26.49
N ASN A 137 -4.21 7.61 -27.31
CA ASN A 137 -3.83 6.26 -26.88
C ASN A 137 -2.72 6.27 -25.83
N GLN A 138 -1.71 7.12 -26.01
CA GLN A 138 -0.62 7.27 -25.03
C GLN A 138 -1.14 7.81 -23.69
N PHE A 139 -2.03 8.81 -23.74
CA PHE A 139 -2.68 9.36 -22.56
C PHE A 139 -3.48 8.30 -21.80
N ILE A 140 -4.36 7.57 -22.49
CA ILE A 140 -5.17 6.50 -21.89
C ILE A 140 -4.28 5.42 -21.26
N LYS A 141 -3.18 5.03 -21.94
CA LYS A 141 -2.23 4.05 -21.40
C LYS A 141 -1.56 4.57 -20.13
N TYR A 142 -1.13 5.82 -20.12
CA TYR A 142 -0.47 6.44 -18.97
C TYR A 142 -1.42 6.61 -17.78
N LEU A 143 -2.66 7.06 -18.02
CA LEU A 143 -3.71 7.17 -17.02
C LEU A 143 -4.01 5.80 -16.40
N ASN A 144 -4.20 4.76 -17.22
CA ASN A 144 -4.46 3.40 -16.75
C ASN A 144 -3.38 2.87 -15.79
N VAL A 145 -2.11 3.10 -16.10
CA VAL A 145 -1.00 2.71 -15.22
C VAL A 145 -1.11 3.42 -13.87
N SER A 146 -1.44 4.71 -13.88
CA SER A 146 -1.57 5.53 -12.67
C SER A 146 -2.75 5.08 -11.81
N LEU A 147 -3.92 4.85 -12.41
CA LEU A 147 -5.12 4.36 -11.72
C LEU A 147 -4.90 2.96 -11.13
N LYS A 148 -4.29 2.04 -11.89
CA LYS A 148 -3.98 0.68 -11.43
C LYS A 148 -3.04 0.69 -10.21
N ARG A 149 -2.03 1.54 -10.21
CA ARG A 149 -1.11 1.70 -9.07
C ARG A 149 -1.85 2.20 -7.82
N LYS A 150 -2.77 3.14 -7.97
CA LYS A 150 -3.56 3.65 -6.84
C LYS A 150 -4.48 2.59 -6.25
N VAL A 151 -5.19 1.80 -7.07
CA VAL A 151 -5.98 0.66 -6.59
C VAL A 151 -5.12 -0.33 -5.80
N TYR A 152 -3.94 -0.68 -6.33
CA TYR A 152 -3.02 -1.58 -5.65
C TYR A 152 -2.57 -1.02 -4.29
N SER A 153 -2.16 0.25 -4.25
CA SER A 153 -1.75 0.93 -3.02
C SER A 153 -2.86 0.93 -1.98
N PHE A 154 -4.08 1.30 -2.40
CA PHE A 154 -5.26 1.34 -1.54
C PHE A 154 -5.54 -0.05 -0.93
N ASN A 155 -5.63 -1.08 -1.76
CA ASN A 155 -5.89 -2.44 -1.29
C ASN A 155 -4.76 -2.97 -0.39
N SER A 156 -3.51 -2.59 -0.66
CA SER A 156 -2.39 -2.96 0.22
C SER A 156 -2.45 -2.28 1.58
N GLN A 157 -2.84 -1.00 1.65
CA GLN A 157 -2.99 -0.28 2.91
C GLN A 157 -4.18 -0.82 3.70
N TYR A 158 -5.33 -0.99 3.04
CA TYR A 158 -6.55 -1.52 3.64
C TYR A 158 -6.33 -2.91 4.26
N ARG A 159 -5.59 -3.81 3.57
CA ARG A 159 -5.22 -5.12 4.13
C ARG A 159 -4.33 -5.00 5.37
N LYS A 160 -3.36 -4.08 5.38
CA LYS A 160 -2.51 -3.85 6.56
C LYS A 160 -3.33 -3.33 7.72
N GLU A 161 -4.24 -2.41 7.48
CA GLU A 161 -5.15 -1.90 8.50
C GLU A 161 -6.05 -3.00 9.05
N GLN A 162 -6.59 -3.88 8.20
CA GLN A 162 -7.37 -5.03 8.67
C GLN A 162 -6.56 -6.01 9.52
N LEU A 163 -5.32 -6.32 9.11
CA LEU A 163 -4.43 -7.20 9.87
C LEU A 163 -3.97 -6.59 11.20
N ASN A 164 -3.83 -5.25 11.24
CA ASN A 164 -3.40 -4.51 12.42
C ASN A 164 -4.57 -3.95 13.23
N LYS A 165 -5.82 -4.33 12.93
CA LYS A 165 -6.95 -3.96 13.78
C LYS A 165 -6.72 -4.62 15.15
N PRO A 166 -6.63 -3.85 16.24
CA PRO A 166 -6.51 -4.44 17.56
C PRO A 166 -7.74 -5.30 17.79
N ILE A 167 -7.54 -6.60 17.96
CA ILE A 167 -8.59 -7.50 18.42
C ILE A 167 -8.86 -7.10 19.86
N SER A 168 -10.05 -6.58 20.14
CA SER A 168 -10.48 -6.42 21.53
C SER A 168 -10.71 -7.81 22.10
N LEU A 169 -9.88 -8.20 23.07
CA LEU A 169 -9.97 -9.50 23.72
C LEU A 169 -11.20 -9.60 24.65
N ASN A 170 -11.83 -8.47 24.95
CA ASN A 170 -13.06 -8.38 25.75
C ASN A 170 -14.32 -8.52 24.87
N ILE A 171 -14.19 -9.05 23.65
CA ILE A 171 -15.33 -9.38 22.80
C ILE A 171 -15.84 -10.76 23.24
N MET A 172 -17.12 -10.81 23.58
CA MET A 172 -17.85 -12.06 23.85
C MET A 172 -18.00 -12.87 22.56
N ILE A 173 -17.68 -14.16 22.60
CA ILE A 173 -18.03 -15.12 21.55
C ILE A 173 -19.46 -15.63 21.81
N ASN A 174 -20.14 -16.15 20.78
CA ASN A 174 -21.37 -16.93 20.96
C ASN A 174 -21.11 -17.99 22.05
N ASN A 175 -21.77 -17.84 23.20
CA ASN A 175 -21.64 -18.60 24.47
C ASN A 175 -21.07 -17.81 25.67
N GLU A 176 -21.03 -16.48 25.64
CA GLU A 176 -20.67 -15.63 26.81
C GLU A 176 -19.23 -15.82 27.33
N ILE A 177 -18.35 -16.37 26.49
CA ILE A 177 -16.91 -16.54 26.79
C ILE A 177 -16.17 -15.40 26.11
N GLU A 178 -15.33 -14.67 26.84
CA GLU A 178 -14.49 -13.62 26.27
C GLU A 178 -13.30 -14.24 25.53
N TYR A 179 -12.80 -13.59 24.47
CA TYR A 179 -11.61 -14.08 23.77
C TYR A 179 -10.38 -14.22 24.69
N ILE A 180 -10.30 -13.43 25.76
CA ILE A 180 -9.24 -13.54 26.77
C ILE A 180 -9.24 -14.91 27.45
N ASP A 181 -10.42 -15.50 27.67
CA ASP A 181 -10.59 -16.80 28.33
C ASP A 181 -10.11 -17.98 27.46
N LEU A 182 -9.95 -17.76 26.16
CA LEU A 182 -9.41 -18.76 25.22
C LEU A 182 -7.88 -18.75 25.16
N ILE A 183 -7.24 -17.72 25.71
CA ILE A 183 -5.78 -17.67 25.78
C ILE A 183 -5.35 -18.53 26.96
N ASN A 184 -4.75 -19.68 26.67
CA ASN A 184 -4.15 -20.51 27.71
C ASN A 184 -3.07 -19.68 28.42
N ASP A 185 -3.26 -19.40 29.70
CA ASP A 185 -2.17 -19.01 30.57
C ASP A 185 -1.15 -20.15 30.52
N GLU A 186 0.00 -19.93 29.88
CA GLU A 186 1.13 -20.84 30.02
C GLU A 186 1.51 -20.84 31.50
N ILE A 187 1.01 -21.84 32.23
CA ILE A 187 1.50 -22.17 33.56
C ILE A 187 2.94 -22.62 33.35
N LYS A 188 3.88 -21.67 33.37
CA LYS A 188 5.30 -21.98 33.55
C LYS A 188 5.36 -22.91 34.74
N SER A 189 5.85 -24.13 34.53
CA SER A 189 6.04 -25.09 35.60
C SER A 189 6.95 -24.45 36.65
N PHE A 190 6.35 -23.86 37.68
CA PHE A 190 7.10 -23.38 38.82
C PHE A 190 7.66 -24.62 39.49
N HIS A 191 8.95 -24.86 39.30
CA HIS A 191 9.66 -25.86 40.08
C HIS A 191 9.42 -25.52 41.56
N LYS A 192 8.69 -26.40 42.25
CA LYS A 192 8.31 -26.20 43.64
C LYS A 192 9.58 -26.14 44.48
N PHE A 193 9.70 -25.10 45.31
CA PHE A 193 10.83 -24.98 46.23
C PHE A 193 10.87 -26.19 47.16
N ASP A 194 12.00 -26.90 47.19
CA ASP A 194 12.18 -28.08 48.03
C ASP A 194 12.98 -27.73 49.28
N GLU A 195 12.26 -27.53 50.38
CA GLU A 195 12.87 -27.24 51.68
C GLU A 195 13.81 -28.34 52.18
N SER A 196 13.73 -29.58 51.67
CA SER A 196 14.58 -30.69 52.11
C SER A 196 16.08 -30.43 51.84
N LEU A 197 16.37 -29.61 50.81
CA LEU A 197 17.73 -29.29 50.37
C LEU A 197 18.47 -28.30 51.28
N LEU A 198 17.75 -27.68 52.22
CA LEU A 198 18.32 -26.75 53.18
C LEU A 198 18.73 -27.46 54.48
N SER A 199 19.93 -27.16 54.97
CA SER A 199 20.34 -27.67 56.29
C SER A 199 19.54 -27.01 57.41
N LYS A 200 19.42 -27.68 58.57
CA LYS A 200 18.77 -27.13 59.76
C LYS A 200 19.34 -25.76 60.17
N ARG A 201 20.64 -25.55 59.99
CA ARG A 201 21.33 -24.27 60.28
C ARG A 201 20.95 -23.17 59.28
N ASP A 202 20.71 -23.53 58.02
CA ASP A 202 20.31 -22.60 56.96
C ASP A 202 18.84 -22.20 57.14
N LYS A 203 17.97 -23.18 57.43
CA LYS A 203 16.56 -22.94 57.78
C LYS A 203 16.41 -21.99 58.98
N LYS A 204 17.14 -22.24 60.07
CA LYS A 204 17.14 -21.38 61.26
C LYS A 204 17.65 -19.96 60.97
N PHE A 205 18.53 -19.80 59.99
CA PHE A 205 18.98 -18.47 59.60
C PHE A 205 17.94 -17.75 58.72
N LEU A 206 17.33 -18.45 57.76
CA LEU A 206 16.28 -17.88 56.91
C LEU A 206 15.02 -17.51 57.69
N SER A 207 14.68 -18.26 58.75
CA SER A 207 13.54 -17.92 59.61
C SER A 207 13.68 -16.58 60.32
N LEU A 208 14.90 -16.05 60.48
CA LEU A 208 15.12 -14.73 61.08
C LEU A 208 14.63 -13.57 60.21
N PHE A 209 14.35 -13.84 58.92
CA PHE A 209 13.78 -12.86 58.00
C PHE A 209 12.26 -12.74 58.12
N PHE A 210 11.61 -13.56 58.94
CA PHE A 210 10.16 -13.54 59.12
C PHE A 210 9.82 -13.23 60.58
N GLU A 211 9.04 -12.18 60.79
CA GLU A 211 8.52 -11.81 62.12
C GLU A 211 7.14 -11.17 61.97
N ASN A 212 6.15 -11.67 62.71
CA ASN A 212 4.76 -11.15 62.73
C ASN A 212 4.20 -10.93 61.31
N ASP A 213 4.29 -11.95 60.46
CA ASP A 213 3.86 -11.95 59.05
C ASP A 213 4.53 -10.89 58.15
N LYS A 214 5.63 -10.28 58.62
CA LYS A 214 6.44 -9.34 57.84
C LYS A 214 7.79 -9.93 57.47
N ILE A 215 8.24 -9.60 56.27
CA ILE A 215 9.57 -9.93 55.78
C ILE A 215 10.52 -8.80 56.18
N LEU A 216 11.50 -9.13 57.02
CA LEU A 216 12.53 -8.20 57.49
C LEU A 216 13.60 -7.96 56.43
N LYS A 217 14.15 -6.75 56.41
CA LYS A 217 15.28 -6.38 55.55
C LYS A 217 16.60 -6.89 56.15
N GLY A 218 17.61 -7.09 55.31
CA GLY A 218 18.92 -7.59 55.77
C GLY A 218 19.60 -6.75 56.86
N VAL A 219 19.33 -5.44 56.92
CA VAL A 219 19.81 -4.54 57.99
C VAL A 219 19.18 -4.89 59.34
N GLU A 220 17.89 -5.20 59.36
CA GLU A 220 17.14 -5.55 60.57
C GLU A 220 17.58 -6.91 61.11
N VAL A 221 17.80 -7.88 60.21
CA VAL A 221 18.35 -9.19 60.57
C VAL A 221 19.80 -9.08 61.08
N ALA A 222 20.61 -8.19 60.49
CA ALA A 222 21.97 -7.92 60.94
C ALA A 222 22.00 -7.36 62.37
N ASN A 223 21.12 -6.41 62.67
CA ASN A 223 20.95 -5.84 64.00
C ASN A 223 20.55 -6.91 65.04
N LYS A 224 19.61 -7.80 64.69
CA LYS A 224 19.21 -8.92 65.58
C LYS A 224 20.32 -9.91 65.87
N LEU A 225 21.21 -10.13 64.90
CA LEU A 225 22.32 -11.07 65.01
C LEU A 225 23.59 -10.45 65.60
N GLY A 226 23.64 -9.13 65.78
CA GLY A 226 24.85 -8.42 66.21
C GLY A 226 25.99 -8.50 65.19
N VAL A 227 25.67 -8.55 63.89
CA VAL A 227 26.65 -8.67 62.79
C VAL A 227 26.47 -7.56 61.76
N THR A 228 27.42 -7.41 60.84
CA THR A 228 27.28 -6.46 59.72
C THR A 228 26.27 -6.95 58.67
N GLN A 229 25.60 -6.02 57.99
CA GLN A 229 24.72 -6.35 56.86
C GLN A 229 25.47 -7.14 55.77
N GLN A 230 26.75 -6.83 55.54
CA GLN A 230 27.59 -7.57 54.60
C GLN A 230 27.73 -9.04 54.98
N ALA A 231 27.89 -9.37 56.27
CA ALA A 231 27.96 -10.75 56.73
C ALA A 231 26.64 -11.52 56.48
N VAL A 232 25.50 -10.85 56.66
CA VAL A 232 24.16 -11.40 56.33
C VAL A 232 24.05 -11.68 54.82
N SER A 233 24.43 -10.73 53.97
CA SER A 233 24.41 -10.88 52.52
C SER A 233 25.32 -12.01 52.01
N VAL A 234 26.54 -12.12 52.56
CA VAL A 234 27.48 -13.22 52.23
C VAL A 234 26.88 -14.57 52.62
N ARG A 235 26.24 -14.66 53.79
CA ARG A 235 25.61 -15.90 54.24
C ARG A 235 24.41 -16.29 53.39
N LEU A 236 23.55 -15.33 53.00
CA LEU A 236 22.45 -15.56 52.05
C LEU A 236 22.97 -16.08 50.70
N LYS A 237 24.01 -15.46 50.16
CA LYS A 237 24.64 -15.89 48.90
C LYS A 237 25.13 -17.33 48.98
N ARG A 238 25.81 -17.70 50.07
CA ARG A 238 26.28 -19.08 50.29
C ARG A 238 25.14 -20.10 50.38
N ILE A 239 24.04 -19.76 51.07
CA ILE A 239 22.87 -20.63 51.16
C ILE A 239 22.25 -20.84 49.78
N ARG A 240 22.11 -19.76 49.01
CA ARG A 240 21.59 -19.81 47.63
C ARG A 240 22.45 -20.71 46.74
N GLU A 241 23.77 -20.49 46.71
CA GLU A 241 24.69 -21.28 45.89
C GLU A 241 24.66 -22.77 46.27
N LYS A 242 24.64 -23.07 47.57
CA LYS A 242 24.54 -24.44 48.08
C LYS A 242 23.22 -25.10 47.66
N TYR A 243 22.10 -24.39 47.80
CA TYR A 243 20.78 -24.88 47.41
C TYR A 243 20.76 -25.20 45.91
N PHE A 244 21.18 -24.28 45.05
CA PHE A 244 21.19 -24.50 43.60
C PHE A 244 22.12 -25.64 43.19
N LYS A 245 23.26 -25.82 43.86
CA LYS A 245 24.16 -26.95 43.61
C LYS A 245 23.49 -28.28 43.94
N MET A 246 22.84 -28.40 45.11
CA MET A 246 22.13 -29.62 45.50
C MET A 246 20.92 -29.88 44.62
N TYR A 247 20.17 -28.83 44.29
CA TYR A 247 19.03 -28.91 43.38
C TYR A 247 19.47 -29.43 42.01
N LYS A 248 20.54 -28.87 41.44
CA LYS A 248 21.09 -29.35 40.16
C LYS A 248 21.56 -30.80 40.22
N GLN A 249 22.22 -31.23 41.30
CA GLN A 249 22.66 -32.63 41.45
C GLN A 249 21.48 -33.61 41.44
N ILE A 250 20.40 -33.29 42.14
CA ILE A 250 19.24 -34.19 42.23
C ILE A 250 18.44 -34.22 40.92
N TYR A 251 18.33 -33.09 40.22
CA TYR A 251 17.52 -33.02 39.00
C TYR A 251 18.29 -33.40 37.72
N ASP A 252 19.62 -33.24 37.68
CA ASP A 252 20.45 -33.78 36.58
C ASP A 252 20.60 -35.33 36.68
N GLU A 253 20.45 -35.93 37.88
CA GLU A 253 20.45 -37.40 38.08
C GLU A 253 19.12 -38.08 37.71
N VAL A 254 18.04 -37.32 37.51
CA VAL A 254 16.70 -37.83 37.15
C VAL A 254 16.47 -37.80 35.62
N GLU A 255 17.32 -37.13 34.85
CA GLU A 255 17.27 -37.06 33.37
C GLU A 255 18.33 -37.92 32.64
N MET A 256 18.97 -38.90 33.33
CA MET A 256 19.71 -40.02 32.70
C MET A 256 18.98 -41.35 32.88
#